data_AF-A0A939ZUS4-F1
#
_entry.id   AF-A0A939ZUS4-F1
#
_cell.length_a   1.000
_cell.length_b   1.000
_cell.length_c   1.000
_cell.angle_alpha   90.00
_cell.angle_beta   90.00
_cell.angle_gamma   90.00
#
_symmetry.space_group_name_H-M   'P 1'
#
loop_
_entity.id
_entity.type
_entity.pdbx_description
1 polymer ?
#
loop_
_entity_poly.entity_id
_entity_poly.type
_entity_poly.pdbx_seq_one_letter_code
_entity_poly.pdbx_strand_id
1 'polypeptide(L)' 'MKIKSVFGHAFERYGKVLTGYDVKELLSKLDSTTDCPKDKVIYTPGDAGLEGLPVAKEFSTNAYGGMP' A
#
# COMPACT_ATOMS: atom_id res chain seq x y z
N MET A 1 -21.45 13.77 3.84
CA MET A 1 -20.83 12.61 3.17
C MET A 1 -20.96 11.39 4.08
N LYS A 2 -21.36 10.21 3.56
CA LYS A 2 -21.40 8.97 4.35
C LYS A 2 -20.25 8.06 3.92
N ILE A 3 -19.28 7.85 4.80
CA ILE A 3 -18.16 6.91 4.57
C ILE A 3 -18.66 5.51 4.93
N LYS A 4 -18.56 4.57 3.99
CA LYS A 4 -18.86 3.15 4.22
C LYS A 4 -17.58 2.42 4.60
N SER A 5 -17.69 1.48 5.53
CA SER A 5 -16.55 0.66 5.96
C SER A 5 -16.11 -0.31 4.86
N VAL A 6 -14.80 -0.47 4.71
CA VAL A 6 -14.18 -1.50 3.85
C VAL A 6 -14.39 -2.92 4.40
N PHE A 7 -14.79 -3.05 5.66
CA PHE A 7 -15.15 -4.33 6.29
C PHE A 7 -16.65 -4.67 6.13
N GLY A 8 -17.43 -3.82 5.47
CA GLY A 8 -18.86 -4.05 5.25
C GLY A 8 -19.15 -4.78 3.94
N HIS A 9 -20.26 -5.52 3.90
CA HIS A 9 -20.72 -6.28 2.73
C HIS A 9 -20.80 -5.45 1.43
N ALA A 10 -21.09 -4.15 1.53
CA ALA A 10 -21.13 -3.26 0.37
C ALA A 10 -19.77 -3.12 -0.37
N PHE A 11 -18.65 -3.47 0.26
CA PHE A 11 -17.30 -3.37 -0.31
C PHE A 11 -16.86 -4.62 -1.09
N GLU A 12 -17.48 -5.77 -0.86
CA GLU A 12 -17.03 -7.07 -1.42
C GLU A 12 -16.94 -7.10 -2.95
N ARG A 13 -17.80 -6.32 -3.64
CA ARG A 13 -17.76 -6.18 -5.11
C ARG A 13 -16.60 -5.33 -5.64
N TYR A 14 -15.89 -4.60 -4.78
CA TYR A 14 -14.81 -3.68 -5.13
C TYR A 14 -13.44 -4.16 -4.69
N GLY A 15 -13.37 -5.02 -3.67
CA GLY A 15 -12.12 -5.55 -3.20
C GLY A 15 -12.23 -6.31 -1.90
N LYS A 16 -11.06 -6.64 -1.35
CA LYS A 16 -10.91 -7.39 -0.11
C LYS A 16 -9.79 -6.76 0.72
N VAL A 17 -9.98 -6.65 2.03
CA VAL A 17 -8.91 -6.27 2.94
C VAL A 17 -7.95 -7.45 3.09
N LEU A 18 -6.69 -7.22 2.76
CA LEU A 18 -5.62 -8.19 2.95
C LEU A 18 -5.03 -8.04 4.35
N THR A 19 -4.83 -9.16 5.04
CA THR A 19 -4.31 -9.22 6.42
C THR A 19 -3.09 -10.13 6.48
N GLY A 20 -2.26 -9.97 7.51
CA GLY A 20 -1.09 -10.84 7.74
C GLY A 20 0.23 -10.31 7.21
N TYR A 21 0.23 -9.11 6.62
CA TYR A 21 1.46 -8.42 6.20
C TYR A 21 1.95 -7.49 7.30
N ASP A 22 3.24 -7.53 7.60
CA ASP A 22 3.88 -6.52 8.45
C ASP A 22 4.31 -5.32 7.61
N VAL A 23 3.55 -4.22 7.73
CA VAL A 23 3.79 -2.99 6.98
C VAL A 23 4.51 -1.91 7.79
N LYS A 24 4.96 -2.20 9.02
CA LYS A 24 5.56 -1.18 9.90
C LYS A 24 6.79 -0.53 9.28
N GLU A 25 7.69 -1.33 8.69
CA GLU A 25 8.90 -0.83 8.04
C GLU A 25 8.56 0.02 6.81
N LEU A 26 7.59 -0.43 6.00
CA LEU A 26 7.11 0.31 4.84
C LEU A 26 6.56 1.69 5.21
N LEU A 27 5.72 1.75 6.25
CA LEU A 27 5.17 3.01 6.75
C LEU A 27 6.26 3.92 7.29
N SER A 28 7.17 3.39 8.11
CA SER A 28 8.29 4.17 8.65
C SER A 28 9.21 4.72 7.55
N LYS A 29 9.43 3.92 6.49
CA LYS A 29 10.26 4.35 5.36
C LYS A 29 9.57 5.46 4.59
N LEU A 30 8.29 5.28 4.22
CA LEU A 30 7.45 6.29 3.57
C LEU A 30 7.46 7.62 4.32
N ASP A 31 7.20 7.60 5.63
CA ASP A 31 7.19 8.82 6.45
C ASP A 31 8.55 9.54 6.47
N SER A 32 9.65 8.79 6.36
CA SER A 32 11.01 9.32 6.41
C SER A 32 11.57 9.79 5.06
N THR A 33 11.10 9.24 3.94
CA THR A 33 11.71 9.46 2.61
C THR A 33 10.79 10.14 1.61
N THR A 34 9.47 10.11 1.81
CA THR A 34 8.52 10.61 0.81
C THR A 34 7.89 11.92 1.28
N ASP A 35 8.19 13.01 0.58
CA ASP A 35 7.56 14.30 0.85
C ASP A 35 6.05 14.25 0.55
N CYS A 36 5.23 14.70 1.51
CA CYS A 36 3.78 14.85 1.35
C CYS A 36 3.36 16.34 1.39
N PRO A 37 3.62 17.10 0.31
CA PRO A 37 3.25 18.51 0.25
C PRO A 37 1.71 18.69 0.22
N LYS A 38 1.22 19.78 0.82
CA LYS A 38 -0.23 20.05 0.95
C LYS A 38 -0.87 20.65 -0.31
N ASP A 39 -0.05 21.27 -1.16
CA ASP A 39 -0.44 22.14 -2.27
C ASP A 39 -0.25 21.50 -3.64
N LYS A 40 0.46 20.37 -3.72
CA LYS A 40 0.75 19.67 -4.96
C LYS A 40 0.76 18.15 -4.77
N VAL A 41 0.57 17.43 -5.87
CA VAL A 41 0.73 15.97 -5.92
C VAL A 41 2.02 15.67 -6.66
N ILE A 42 2.89 14.88 -6.06
CA ILE A 42 4.13 14.40 -6.68
C ILE A 42 3.90 12.94 -7.08
N TYR A 43 4.11 12.61 -8.36
CA TYR A 43 4.08 11.23 -8.84
C TYR A 43 5.49 10.82 -9.25
N THR A 44 5.94 9.69 -8.69
CA THR A 44 7.18 9.02 -9.06
C THR A 44 6.81 7.59 -9.43
N PRO A 45 7.26 7.08 -10.59
CA PRO A 45 6.84 5.76 -11.08
C PRO A 45 7.32 4.59 -10.22
N GLY A 46 8.32 4.79 -9.36
CA GLY A 46 8.85 3.79 -8.44
C GLY A 46 9.83 4.38 -7.43
N ASP A 47 10.11 3.64 -6.37
CA ASP A 47 11.08 4.00 -5.33
C ASP A 47 11.84 2.75 -4.91
N ALA A 48 13.10 2.65 -5.35
CA ALA A 48 13.95 1.50 -5.07
C ALA A 48 14.16 1.24 -3.56
N GLY A 49 14.04 2.28 -2.73
CA GLY A 49 14.13 2.16 -1.28
C GLY A 49 12.88 1.52 -0.65
N LEU A 50 11.70 1.72 -1.24
CA LEU A 50 10.45 1.07 -0.83
C LEU A 50 10.32 -0.33 -1.44
N GLU A 51 10.67 -0.47 -2.72
CA GLU A 51 10.63 -1.74 -3.46
C GLU A 51 11.66 -2.76 -2.95
N GLY A 52 12.76 -2.30 -2.35
CA GLY A 52 13.76 -3.16 -1.72
C GLY A 52 13.33 -3.75 -0.37
N LEU A 53 12.20 -3.32 0.21
CA LEU A 53 11.75 -3.82 1.50
C LEU A 53 11.20 -5.26 1.40
N PRO A 54 11.36 -6.09 2.45
CA PRO A 54 10.88 -7.48 2.42
C PRO A 54 9.40 -7.63 2.06
N VAL A 55 8.56 -6.71 2.55
CA VAL A 55 7.11 -6.73 2.30
C VAL A 55 6.74 -6.55 0.82
N ALA A 56 7.58 -5.92 0.00
CA ALA A 56 7.34 -5.78 -1.43
C ALA A 56 7.30 -7.14 -2.13
N LYS A 57 8.19 -8.06 -1.73
CA LYS A 57 8.21 -9.44 -2.23
C LYS A 57 6.97 -10.22 -1.78
N GLU A 58 6.53 -10.01 -0.55
CA GLU A 58 5.31 -10.64 -0.03
C GLU A 58 4.08 -10.18 -0.81
N PHE A 59 3.96 -8.88 -1.10
CA PHE A 59 2.89 -8.36 -1.93
C PHE A 59 2.92 -8.92 -3.35
N SER A 60 4.09 -8.89 -4.01
CA SER A 60 4.29 -9.49 -5.34
C SER A 60 3.79 -10.94 -5.37
N THR A 61 4.26 -11.76 -4.43
CA THR A 61 3.96 -13.20 -4.40
C THR A 61 2.51 -13.49 -4.03
N ASN A 62 2.00 -12.86 -2.97
CA ASN A 62 0.76 -13.27 -2.30
C ASN A 62 -0.44 -12.39 -2.63
N ALA A 63 -0.25 -11.09 -2.78
CA ALA A 63 -1.33 -10.15 -3.08
C ALA A 63 -1.59 -10.05 -4.59
N TYR A 64 -0.52 -10.14 -5.39
CA TYR A 64 -0.55 -9.94 -6.83
C TYR A 64 -0.32 -11.21 -7.65
N GLY A 65 -0.24 -12.38 -7.00
CA GLY A 65 -0.15 -13.66 -7.69
C GLY A 65 1.19 -13.91 -8.41
N GLY A 66 2.28 -13.37 -7.88
CA GLY A 66 3.62 -13.49 -8.44
C GLY A 66 3.91 -12.51 -9.58
N MET A 67 3.19 -11.38 -9.66
CA MET A 67 3.57 -10.32 -10.59
C MET A 67 4.97 -9.79 -10.22
N PRO A 68 5.92 -9.78 -11.17
CA PRO A 68 7.27 -9.28 -10.93
C PRO A 68 7.29 -7.79 -10.63
#